data_AF-A0A9E4MHL0-F1
#
_entry.id   AF-A0A9E4MHL0-F1
#
_cell.length_a   1.000
_cell.length_b   1.000
_cell.length_c   1.000
_cell.angle_alpha   90.00
_cell.angle_beta   90.00
_cell.angle_gamma   90.00
#
_symmetry.space_group_name_H-M   'P 1'
#
loop_
_entity.id
_entity.type
_entity.pdbx_description
1 polymer ?
#
loop_
_entity_poly.entity_id
_entity_poly.type
_entity_poly.pdbx_seq_one_letter_code
_entity_poly.pdbx_strand_id
1 'polypeptide(L)'
;MRFPASVERLLWEYDLQALRVEPELPEVVIERVMARGGWEPMRWLLSTCSPERRRRFLEERGRRVLPPRELNFWAFASSVPEDRTAEWVREARERESAWRG
;
A
#
# COMPACT_ATOMS: atom_id res chain seq x y z
N MET A 1 15.97 8.42 5.35
CA MET A 1 15.52 8.12 3.96
C MET A 1 15.13 9.40 3.22
N ARG A 2 15.07 9.44 1.87
CA ARG A 2 14.54 10.57 1.09
C ARG A 2 13.29 10.16 0.33
N PHE A 3 12.21 10.94 0.45
CA PHE A 3 10.98 10.76 -0.31
C PHE A 3 10.99 11.66 -1.54
N PRO A 4 10.48 11.22 -2.70
CA PRO A 4 10.22 12.11 -3.82
C PRO A 4 9.02 13.02 -3.51
N ALA A 5 8.98 14.20 -4.12
CA ALA A 5 7.92 15.19 -3.86
C ALA A 5 6.50 14.64 -4.09
N SER A 6 6.33 13.73 -5.06
CA SER A 6 5.03 13.08 -5.32
C SER A 6 4.57 12.16 -4.18
N VAL A 7 5.49 11.55 -3.42
CA VAL A 7 5.19 10.77 -2.22
C VAL A 7 4.93 11.70 -1.04
N GLU A 8 5.71 12.77 -0.88
CA GLU A 8 5.53 13.76 0.20
C GLU A 8 4.12 14.39 0.17
N ARG A 9 3.58 14.65 -1.02
CA ARG A 9 2.20 15.14 -1.19
C ARG A 9 1.13 14.18 -0.65
N LEU A 10 1.40 12.88 -0.58
CA LEU A 10 0.49 11.88 0.00
C LEU A 10 0.54 11.86 1.53
N LEU A 11 1.51 12.55 2.13
CA LEU A 11 1.84 12.50 3.55
C LEU A 11 1.65 13.86 4.23
N TRP A 12 0.80 14.73 3.68
CA TRP A 12 0.58 16.10 4.17
C TRP A 12 0.13 16.18 5.64
N GLU A 13 -0.43 15.10 6.17
CA GLU A 13 -0.91 14.98 7.56
C GLU A 13 0.15 14.44 8.53
N TYR A 14 1.35 14.08 8.05
CA TYR A 14 2.41 13.47 8.85
C TYR A 14 3.65 14.35 8.98
N ASP A 15 4.36 14.19 10.09
CA ASP A 15 5.70 14.76 10.26
C ASP A 15 6.72 14.01 9.39
N LEU A 16 7.08 14.61 8.25
CA LEU A 16 8.06 14.07 7.33
C LEU A 16 9.44 13.92 7.96
N GLN A 17 9.81 14.74 8.95
CA GLN A 17 11.13 14.62 9.59
C GLN A 17 11.18 13.37 10.44
N ALA A 18 10.16 13.11 11.26
CA ALA A 18 10.05 11.87 12.03
C ALA A 18 10.10 10.64 11.11
N LEU A 19 9.33 10.63 10.02
CA LEU A 19 9.30 9.50 9.08
C LEU A 19 10.64 9.25 8.36
N ARG A 20 11.47 10.27 8.17
CA ARG A 20 12.78 10.14 7.48
C ARG A 20 13.88 9.60 8.38
N VAL A 21 13.74 9.72 9.70
CA VAL A 21 14.70 9.25 10.71
C VAL A 21 14.59 7.74 10.90
N GLU A 22 13.42 7.16 10.64
CA GLU A 22 13.21 5.72 10.72
C GLU A 22 14.22 4.94 9.85
N PRO A 23 14.79 3.82 10.36
CA PRO A 23 15.78 3.04 9.64
C PRO A 23 15.17 2.33 8.43
N GLU A 24 13.87 2.08 8.48
CA GLU A 24 13.12 1.36 7.47
C GLU A 24 11.94 2.18 6.95
N LEU A 25 11.38 1.78 5.81
CA LEU A 25 10.23 2.45 5.22
C LEU A 25 8.97 2.27 6.10
N PRO A 26 8.42 3.34 6.70
CA PRO A 26 7.31 3.20 7.64
C PRO A 26 6.05 2.65 6.96
N GLU A 27 5.29 1.80 7.66
CA GLU A 27 4.07 1.18 7.12
C GLU A 27 3.06 2.21 6.61
N VAL A 28 2.97 3.36 7.27
CA VAL A 28 2.06 4.43 6.88
C VAL A 28 2.39 5.01 5.51
N VAL A 29 3.68 5.05 5.14
CA VAL A 29 4.12 5.48 3.82
C VAL A 29 3.76 4.44 2.77
N ILE A 30 3.95 3.16 3.09
CA ILE A 30 3.54 2.04 2.23
C ILE A 30 2.03 2.10 1.98
N GLU A 31 1.23 2.22 3.05
CA GLU A 31 -0.23 2.30 2.98
C GLU A 31 -0.69 3.47 2.10
N ARG A 32 -0.17 4.68 2.35
CA ARG A 32 -0.57 5.89 1.62
C ARG A 32 -0.22 5.83 0.14
N VAL A 33 0.96 5.31 -0.20
CA VAL A 33 1.36 5.11 -1.59
C VAL A 33 0.53 4.01 -2.24
N MET A 34 0.28 2.90 -1.53
CA MET A 34 -0.51 1.81 -2.09
C MET A 34 -1.97 2.21 -2.36
N ALA A 35 -2.58 2.99 -1.46
CA ALA A 35 -3.99 3.37 -1.54
C ALA A 35 -4.26 4.59 -2.43
N ARG A 36 -3.33 5.55 -2.50
CA ARG A 36 -3.57 6.87 -3.12
C ARG A 36 -2.50 7.27 -4.14
N GLY A 37 -1.46 6.45 -4.31
CA GLY A 37 -0.36 6.73 -5.21
C GLY A 37 -0.80 6.69 -6.67
N GLY A 38 -0.43 7.72 -7.42
CA GLY A 38 -0.38 7.65 -8.87
C GLY A 38 0.88 6.90 -9.36
N TRP A 39 1.11 6.93 -10.67
CA TRP A 39 2.23 6.21 -11.31
C TRP A 39 3.60 6.48 -10.67
N GLU A 40 3.94 7.75 -10.42
CA GLU A 40 5.24 8.12 -9.83
C GLU A 40 5.44 7.55 -8.41
N PRO A 41 4.55 7.79 -7.43
CA PRO A 41 4.64 7.14 -6.12
C PRO A 41 4.68 5.62 -6.18
N MET A 42 3.86 5.00 -7.05
CA MET A 42 3.82 3.55 -7.20
C MET A 42 5.17 3.00 -7.71
N ARG A 43 5.74 3.62 -8.75
CA ARG A 43 7.06 3.25 -9.29
C ARG A 43 8.16 3.40 -8.25
N TRP A 44 8.12 4.48 -7.46
CA TRP A 44 9.05 4.67 -6.35
C TRP A 44 8.93 3.54 -5.33
N LEU A 45 7.72 3.20 -4.87
CA LEU A 45 7.51 2.13 -3.90
C LEU A 45 7.96 0.76 -4.44
N LEU A 46 7.69 0.46 -5.71
CA LEU A 46 8.14 -0.77 -6.36
C LEU A 46 9.68 -0.89 -6.38
N SER A 47 10.39 0.23 -6.49
CA SER A 47 11.86 0.28 -6.51
C SER A 47 12.51 0.30 -5.12
N THR A 48 11.83 0.83 -4.11
CA THR A 48 12.40 1.06 -2.77
C THR A 48 11.98 -0.01 -1.76
N CYS A 49 10.81 -0.61 -1.91
CA CYS A 49 10.28 -1.63 -1.01
C CYS A 49 10.38 -3.00 -1.68
N SER A 50 10.99 -4.00 -1.04
CA SER A 50 11.15 -5.33 -1.65
C SER A 50 9.78 -6.02 -1.85
N PRO A 51 9.66 -6.96 -2.82
CA PRO A 51 8.44 -7.74 -3.01
C PRO A 51 7.97 -8.44 -1.73
N GLU A 52 8.89 -8.99 -0.94
CA GLU A 52 8.61 -9.71 0.31
C GLU A 52 8.03 -8.76 1.36
N ARG A 53 8.59 -7.55 1.48
CA ARG A 53 8.10 -6.53 2.40
C ARG A 53 6.72 -6.03 1.99
N ARG A 54 6.47 -5.80 0.69
CA ARG A 54 5.14 -5.43 0.19
C ARG A 54 4.13 -6.54 0.47
N ARG A 55 4.49 -7.80 0.20
CA ARG A 55 3.64 -8.96 0.50
C ARG A 55 3.31 -9.06 1.99
N ARG A 56 4.31 -8.93 2.85
CA ARG A 56 4.12 -8.93 4.31
C ARG A 56 3.14 -7.85 4.74
N PHE A 57 3.32 -6.62 4.24
CA PHE A 57 2.39 -5.53 4.49
C PHE A 57 0.95 -5.88 4.05
N LEU A 58 0.78 -6.48 2.87
CA LEU A 58 -0.54 -6.89 2.37
C LEU A 58 -1.21 -7.93 3.27
N GLU A 59 -0.44 -8.93 3.74
CA GLU A 59 -0.92 -10.00 4.61
C GLU A 59 -1.33 -9.49 6.01
N GLU A 60 -0.48 -8.63 6.60
CA GLU A 60 -0.67 -8.12 7.96
C GLU A 60 -1.72 -6.99 8.03
N ARG A 61 -1.75 -6.10 7.03
CA ARG A 61 -2.54 -4.86 7.07
C ARG A 61 -3.29 -4.56 5.79
N GLY A 62 -2.63 -4.66 4.64
CA GLY A 62 -3.14 -4.18 3.35
C GLY A 62 -4.49 -4.77 2.95
N ARG A 63 -4.74 -6.08 3.18
CA ARG A 63 -6.03 -6.72 2.89
C ARG A 63 -7.22 -6.10 3.62
N ARG A 64 -6.98 -5.46 4.77
CA ARG A 64 -8.02 -4.84 5.61
C ARG A 64 -8.27 -3.38 5.26
N VAL A 65 -7.26 -2.68 4.74
CA VAL A 65 -7.29 -1.21 4.59
C VAL A 65 -7.30 -0.74 3.15
N LEU A 66 -6.80 -1.53 2.19
CA LEU A 66 -6.74 -1.12 0.79
C LEU A 66 -8.12 -1.30 0.10
N PRO A 67 -8.47 -0.40 -0.84
CA PRO A 67 -9.60 -0.63 -1.72
C PRO A 67 -9.34 -1.83 -2.65
N PRO A 68 -10.38 -2.51 -3.17
CA PRO A 68 -10.25 -3.74 -3.94
C PRO A 68 -9.34 -3.62 -5.16
N ARG A 69 -9.38 -2.49 -5.86
CA ARG A 69 -8.61 -2.28 -7.09
C ARG A 69 -7.11 -2.19 -6.80
N GLU A 70 -6.75 -1.38 -5.83
CA GLU A 70 -5.38 -1.18 -5.38
C GLU A 70 -4.84 -2.48 -4.74
N LEU A 71 -5.65 -3.15 -3.92
CA LEU A 71 -5.30 -4.45 -3.33
C LEU A 71 -4.96 -5.50 -4.40
N ASN A 72 -5.77 -5.61 -5.44
CA ASN A 72 -5.53 -6.54 -6.55
C ASN A 72 -4.21 -6.24 -7.27
N PHE A 73 -3.96 -4.97 -7.59
CA PHE A 73 -2.71 -4.56 -8.24
C PHE A 73 -1.48 -4.89 -7.39
N TRP A 74 -1.51 -4.56 -6.10
CA TRP A 74 -0.35 -4.76 -5.22
C TRP A 74 -0.11 -6.24 -4.89
N ALA A 75 -1.16 -7.04 -4.81
CA ALA A 75 -1.05 -8.49 -4.66
C ALA A 75 -0.34 -9.12 -5.87
N PHE A 76 -0.75 -8.74 -7.09
CA PHE A 76 -0.05 -9.14 -8.32
C PHE A 76 1.41 -8.68 -8.34
N ALA A 77 1.66 -7.39 -8.06
CA ALA A 77 3.01 -6.82 -8.06
C ALA A 77 3.92 -7.36 -6.94
N SER A 78 3.37 -8.11 -5.98
CA SER A 78 4.10 -8.75 -4.87
C SER A 78 4.08 -10.27 -4.96
N SER A 79 3.67 -10.83 -6.12
CA SER A 79 3.61 -12.27 -6.39
C SER A 79 2.80 -13.04 -5.34
N VAL A 80 1.68 -12.46 -4.89
CA VAL A 80 0.70 -13.16 -4.07
C VAL A 80 -0.06 -14.13 -4.98
N PRO A 81 -0.27 -15.39 -4.57
CA PRO A 81 -1.06 -16.36 -5.34
C PRO A 81 -2.44 -15.83 -5.73
N GLU A 82 -2.93 -16.18 -6.92
CA GLU A 82 -4.18 -15.67 -7.48
C GLU A 82 -5.42 -16.06 -6.64
N ASP A 83 -5.43 -17.27 -6.11
CA ASP A 83 -6.47 -17.78 -5.21
C ASP A 83 -6.59 -16.93 -3.94
N ARG A 84 -5.44 -16.64 -3.31
CA ARG A 84 -5.36 -15.77 -2.13
C ARG A 84 -5.73 -14.32 -2.47
N THR A 85 -5.32 -13.83 -3.64
CA THR A 85 -5.67 -12.49 -4.11
C THR A 85 -7.18 -12.35 -4.32
N ALA A 86 -7.80 -13.35 -4.95
CA ALA A 86 -9.24 -13.38 -5.20
C ALA A 86 -10.04 -13.36 -3.89
N GLU A 87 -9.61 -14.11 -2.88
CA GLU A 87 -10.20 -14.10 -1.54
C GLU A 87 -10.14 -12.70 -0.92
N TRP A 88 -8.95 -12.08 -0.88
CA TRP A 88 -8.79 -10.75 -0.27
C TRP A 88 -9.58 -9.66 -1.00
N VAL A 89 -9.63 -9.71 -2.34
CA VAL A 89 -10.40 -8.75 -3.14
C VAL A 89 -11.90 -8.93 -2.91
N ARG A 90 -12.39 -10.17 -2.74
CA ARG A 90 -13.78 -10.44 -2.39
C ARG A 90 -14.13 -9.84 -1.02
N GLU A 91 -13.32 -10.13 0.01
CA GLU A 91 -13.50 -9.56 1.36
C GLU A 91 -13.51 -8.02 1.33
N ALA A 92 -12.61 -7.42 0.56
CA ALA A 92 -12.54 -5.96 0.42
C ALA A 92 -13.81 -5.38 -0.23
N ARG A 93 -14.38 -6.05 -1.24
CA ARG A 93 -15.64 -5.62 -1.89
C ARG A 93 -16.84 -5.75 -0.97
N GLU A 94 -16.91 -6.83 -0.20
CA GLU A 94 -17.96 -7.04 0.80
C GLU A 94 -17.92 -5.92 1.85
N ARG A 95 -16.72 -5.62 2.36
CA ARG A 95 -16.51 -4.49 3.26
C ARG A 95 -16.98 -3.18 2.64
N GLU A 96 -16.53 -2.82 1.43
CA GLU A 96 -16.95 -1.58 0.77
C GLU A 96 -18.47 -1.50 0.54
N SER A 97 -19.11 -2.62 0.24
CA SER A 97 -20.56 -2.67 0.06
C SER A 97 -21.30 -2.46 1.38
N ALA A 98 -20.80 -3.03 2.48
CA ALA A 98 -21.37 -2.86 3.82
C ALA A 98 -21.29 -1.42 4.33
N TRP A 99 -20.35 -0.60 3.85
CA TRP A 99 -20.29 0.84 4.18
C TRP A 99 -21.24 1.70 3.34
N ARG A 100 -21.79 1.16 2.24
CA ARG A 100 -22.63 1.90 1.28
C ARG A 100 -24.12 1.55 1.38
N GLY A 101 -24.47 0.49 2.11
CA GLY A 101 -25.86 0.09 2.42
C GLY A 101 -26.26 0.55 3.82
#